data_AF-A0A1Q3GVA7-F1
#
_entry.id   AF-A0A1Q3GVA7-F1
#
_cell.length_a   1.000
_cell.length_b   1.000
_cell.length_c   1.000
_cell.angle_alpha   90.00
_cell.angle_beta   90.00
_cell.angle_gamma   90.00
#
_symmetry.space_group_name_H-M   'P 1'
#
loop_
_entity.id
_entity.type
_entity.pdbx_description
1 polymer ?
#
loop_
_entity_poly.entity_id
_entity_poly.type
_entity_poly.pdbx_seq_one_letter_code
_entity_poly.pdbx_strand_id
1 'polypeptide(L)'
;MIEKITPAEAHKLAIGAEEFPVMVKEENEQSESAVCLKKFPTGFVLGISCDTKDLFELYFSENYELIKNKCDFHIGIMKTKGHPFESIE
;
A
#
# COMPACT_ATOMS: atom_id res chain seq x y z
N MET A 1 12.33 -9.36 -2.70
CA MET A 1 11.65 -9.59 -1.41
C MET A 1 10.71 -8.41 -1.14
N ILE A 2 9.69 -8.59 -0.29
CA ILE A 2 8.84 -7.48 0.19
C ILE A 2 9.33 -7.11 1.59
N GLU A 3 9.51 -5.82 1.83
CA GLU A 3 9.93 -5.28 3.11
C GLU A 3 8.81 -4.40 3.68
N LYS A 4 8.49 -4.54 4.96
CA LYS A 4 7.63 -3.58 5.66
C LYS A 4 8.50 -2.39 6.04
N ILE A 5 8.04 -1.18 5.71
CA ILE A 5 8.80 0.05 5.91
C ILE A 5 7.99 1.06 6.73
N THR A 6 8.70 2.01 7.33
CA THR A 6 8.14 3.15 8.04
C THR A 6 7.84 4.31 7.09
N PRO A 7 7.00 5.29 7.50
CA PRO A 7 6.81 6.53 6.74
C PRO A 7 8.12 7.29 6.50
N ALA A 8 9.05 7.26 7.46
CA ALA A 8 10.35 7.91 7.34
C ALA A 8 11.23 7.25 6.26
N GLU A 9 11.19 5.93 6.14
CA GLU A 9 11.89 5.19 5.08
C GLU A 9 11.24 5.44 3.71
N ALA A 10 9.90 5.45 3.63
CA ALA A 10 9.19 5.82 2.41
C ALA A 10 9.56 7.24 1.95
N HIS A 11 9.70 8.19 2.88
CA HIS A 11 10.15 9.54 2.57
C HIS A 11 11.58 9.56 2.01
N LYS A 12 12.50 8.74 2.55
CA LYS A 12 13.86 8.62 2.00
C LYS A 12 13.86 8.04 0.58
N LEU A 13 13.00 7.05 0.32
CA LEU A 13 12.84 6.47 -1.03
C LEU A 13 12.26 7.47 -2.04
N ALA A 14 11.54 8.48 -1.56
CA ALA A 14 10.97 9.56 -2.36
C ALA A 14 11.99 10.64 -2.77
N ILE A 15 13.18 10.70 -2.15
CA ILE A 15 14.16 11.73 -2.43
C ILE A 15 14.61 11.64 -3.90
N GLY A 16 14.56 12.77 -4.60
CA GLY A 16 14.96 12.87 -6.01
C GLY A 16 13.89 12.40 -7.01
N ALA A 17 12.70 12.02 -6.56
CA ALA A 17 11.57 11.82 -7.45
C ALA A 17 10.79 13.13 -7.61
N GLU A 18 10.51 13.52 -8.86
CA GLU A 18 9.61 14.64 -9.15
C GLU A 18 8.14 14.20 -9.13
N GLU A 19 7.87 12.94 -9.50
CA GLU A 19 6.54 12.35 -9.55
C GLU A 19 6.54 10.91 -9.00
N PHE A 20 5.39 10.51 -8.45
CA PHE A 20 5.12 9.14 -7.99
C PHE A 20 3.89 8.59 -8.70
N PRO A 21 4.05 8.00 -9.91
CA PRO A 21 2.93 7.47 -10.66
C PRO A 21 2.12 6.47 -9.82
N VAL A 22 0.80 6.69 -9.77
CA VAL A 22 -0.14 5.76 -9.15
C VAL A 22 -0.36 4.61 -10.11
N MET A 23 0.06 3.42 -9.71
CA MET A 23 -0.08 2.20 -10.51
C MET A 23 -1.43 1.53 -10.25
N VAL A 24 -1.85 1.52 -8.98
CA VAL A 24 -3.13 0.95 -8.52
C VAL A 24 -3.63 1.80 -7.36
N LYS A 25 -4.93 2.06 -7.34
CA LYS A 25 -5.60 2.71 -6.22
C LYS A 25 -7.00 2.14 -6.10
N GLU A 26 -7.34 1.65 -4.91
CA GLU A 26 -8.67 1.19 -4.56
C GLU A 26 -9.03 1.78 -3.19
N GLU A 27 -10.26 2.22 -3.04
CA GLU A 27 -10.76 2.88 -1.83
C GLU A 27 -12.11 2.26 -1.44
N ASN A 28 -12.40 2.26 -0.14
CA ASN A 28 -13.71 1.94 0.39
C ASN A 28 -14.16 3.05 1.33
N GLU A 29 -15.15 3.82 0.90
CA GLU A 29 -15.70 4.96 1.64
C GLU A 29 -16.37 4.55 2.95
N GLN A 30 -16.93 3.33 3.05
CA GLN A 30 -17.65 2.90 4.26
C GLN A 30 -16.74 2.68 5.47
N SER A 31 -15.52 2.22 5.22
CA SER A 31 -14.52 1.95 6.26
C SER A 31 -13.39 2.98 6.28
N GLU A 32 -13.49 4.01 5.43
CA GLU A 32 -12.43 5.00 5.20
C GLU A 32 -11.07 4.30 4.99
N SER A 33 -11.06 3.32 4.08
CA SER A 33 -9.88 2.48 3.83
C SER A 33 -9.40 2.58 2.39
N ALA A 34 -8.09 2.39 2.21
CA ALA A 34 -7.46 2.50 0.90
C ALA A 34 -6.30 1.52 0.74
N VAL A 35 -6.11 1.06 -0.49
CA VAL A 35 -4.93 0.33 -0.94
C VAL A 35 -4.36 1.06 -2.15
N CYS A 36 -3.10 1.48 -2.08
CA CYS A 36 -2.47 2.29 -3.12
C CYS A 36 -1.05 1.80 -3.41
N LEU A 37 -0.77 1.49 -4.67
CA LEU A 37 0.55 1.11 -5.16
C LEU A 37 1.11 2.23 -6.03
N LYS A 38 2.29 2.75 -5.68
CA LYS A 38 2.98 3.80 -6.42
C LYS A 38 4.35 3.34 -6.90
N LYS A 39 4.77 3.87 -8.06
CA LYS A 39 6.14 3.73 -8.55
C LYS A 39 7.02 4.79 -7.89
N PHE A 40 8.12 4.34 -7.29
CA PHE A 40 9.20 5.17 -6.75
C PHE A 40 10.46 4.99 -7.61
N PRO A 41 11.45 5.91 -7.54
CA PRO A 41 12.67 5.80 -8.34
C PRO A 41 13.36 4.44 -8.18
N THR A 42 13.51 3.99 -6.94
CA THR A 42 14.23 2.75 -6.60
C THR A 42 13.35 1.51 -6.59
N GLY A 43 12.03 1.62 -6.73
CA GLY A 43 11.15 0.46 -6.65
C GLY A 43 9.68 0.84 -6.61
N PHE A 44 8.91 0.14 -5.79
CA PHE A 44 7.47 0.31 -5.68
C PHE A 44 7.07 0.32 -4.21
N VAL A 45 6.16 1.21 -3.85
CA VAL A 45 5.65 1.35 -2.48
C VAL A 45 4.16 1.10 -2.48
N LEU A 46 3.75 0.14 -1.64
CA LEU A 46 2.36 -0.19 -1.37
C LEU A 46 1.96 0.40 -0.02
N GLY A 47 0.96 1.28 -0.01
CA GLY A 47 0.30 1.78 1.19
C GLY A 47 -1.07 1.12 1.38
N ILE A 48 -1.37 0.76 2.62
CA ILE A 48 -2.64 0.16 3.04
C ILE A 48 -3.11 0.91 4.28
N SER A 49 -4.31 1.48 4.26
CA SER A 49 -4.89 2.24 5.38
C SER A 49 -6.32 1.81 5.68
N CYS A 50 -6.75 2.01 6.92
CA CYS A 50 -8.13 1.88 7.37
C CYS A 50 -8.34 2.82 8.56
N ASP A 51 -8.90 4.00 8.30
CA ASP A 51 -8.96 5.09 9.28
C ASP A 51 -9.92 4.75 10.43
N THR A 52 -11.03 4.06 10.13
CA THR A 52 -11.98 3.56 11.15
C THR A 52 -11.37 2.61 12.19
N LYS A 53 -10.19 2.06 11.90
CA LYS A 53 -9.45 1.13 12.77
C LYS A 53 -8.08 1.67 13.18
N ASP A 54 -7.72 2.89 12.79
CA ASP A 54 -6.41 3.51 13.01
C ASP A 54 -5.24 2.61 12.57
N LEU A 55 -5.38 1.95 11.42
CA LEU A 55 -4.36 1.04 10.89
C LEU A 55 -3.74 1.61 9.62
N PHE A 56 -2.41 1.55 9.57
CA PHE A 56 -1.62 1.96 8.42
C PHE A 56 -0.38 1.08 8.26
N GLU A 57 -0.17 0.58 7.04
CA GLU A 57 1.02 -0.20 6.69
C GLU A 57 1.62 0.26 5.37
N LEU A 58 2.95 0.22 5.29
CA LEU A 58 3.71 0.48 4.09
C LEU A 58 4.63 -0.70 3.79
N TYR A 59 4.71 -1.04 2.51
CA TYR A 59 5.57 -2.10 2.01
C TYR A 59 6.36 -1.61 0.79
N PHE A 60 7.60 -2.08 0.67
CA PHE A 60 8.48 -1.80 -0.46
C PHE A 60 8.92 -3.08 -1.16
N SER A 61 9.06 -3.00 -2.47
CA SER A 61 9.80 -3.97 -3.26
C SER A 61 10.35 -3.35 -4.53
N GLU A 62 11.51 -3.81 -4.98
CA GLU A 62 12.01 -3.53 -6.33
C GLU A 62 11.31 -4.40 -7.40
N ASN A 63 10.68 -5.50 -6.98
CA ASN A 63 9.98 -6.42 -7.87
C ASN A 63 8.48 -6.05 -7.98
N TYR A 64 8.09 -5.61 -9.17
CA TYR A 64 6.71 -5.19 -9.46
C TYR A 64 5.69 -6.32 -9.28
N GLU A 65 5.94 -7.51 -9.83
CA GLU A 65 4.99 -8.63 -9.78
C GLU A 65 4.75 -9.07 -8.34
N LEU A 66 5.81 -9.11 -7.55
CA LEU A 66 5.75 -9.51 -6.15
C LEU A 66 4.91 -8.54 -5.31
N ILE A 67 5.16 -7.22 -5.43
CA ILE A 67 4.39 -6.22 -4.69
C ILE A 67 2.96 -6.07 -5.22
N LYS A 68 2.75 -6.28 -6.54
CA LYS A 68 1.43 -6.26 -7.17
C LYS A 68 0.55 -7.40 -6.66
N ASN A 69 1.11 -8.61 -6.52
CA ASN A 69 0.40 -9.74 -5.92
C ASN A 69 -0.03 -9.44 -4.48
N LYS A 70 0.83 -8.79 -3.68
CA LYS A 70 0.45 -8.35 -2.32
C LYS A 70 -0.61 -7.24 -2.35
N CYS A 71 -0.52 -6.31 -3.28
CA CYS A 71 -1.54 -5.27 -3.49
C CYS A 71 -2.91 -5.89 -3.80
N ASP A 72 -2.97 -6.81 -4.76
CA ASP A 72 -4.20 -7.50 -5.16
C ASP A 72 -4.80 -8.33 -4.03
N PHE A 73 -3.95 -8.96 -3.21
CA PHE A 73 -4.39 -9.66 -2.00
C PHE A 73 -5.14 -8.71 -1.03
N HIS A 74 -4.56 -7.56 -0.69
CA HIS A 74 -5.20 -6.59 0.22
C HIS A 74 -6.48 -5.98 -0.38
N ILE A 75 -6.52 -5.74 -1.69
CA ILE A 75 -7.74 -5.33 -2.40
C ILE A 75 -8.81 -6.43 -2.29
N GLY A 76 -8.44 -7.69 -2.47
CA GLY A 76 -9.34 -8.83 -2.32
C GLY A 76 -9.95 -8.93 -0.92
N ILE A 77 -9.13 -8.74 0.12
CA ILE A 77 -9.62 -8.66 1.50
C ILE A 77 -10.60 -7.49 1.65
N MET A 78 -10.25 -6.30 1.16
CA MET A 78 -11.11 -5.12 1.27
C MET A 78 -12.47 -5.32 0.62
N LYS A 79 -12.51 -5.93 -0.57
CA LYS A 79 -13.75 -6.26 -1.27
C LYS A 79 -14.60 -7.30 -0.54
N THR A 80 -13.98 -8.16 0.29
CA THR A 80 -14.67 -9.24 1.00
C THR A 80 -15.11 -8.83 2.40
N LYS A 81 -14.25 -8.13 3.15
CA LYS A 81 -14.45 -7.80 4.58
C LYS A 81 -14.81 -6.32 4.82
N GLY A 82 -14.72 -5.48 3.80
CA GLY A 82 -14.87 -4.04 3.93
C GLY A 82 -13.59 -3.31 4.36
N HIS A 83 -12.52 -4.00 4.78
CA HIS A 83 -11.22 -3.41 5.15
C HIS A 83 -10.05 -4.21 4.55
N PRO A 84 -8.88 -3.61 4.29
CA PRO A 84 -7.80 -4.27 3.58
C PRO A 84 -6.88 -5.15 4.43
N PHE A 85 -7.05 -5.21 5.75
CA PHE A 85 -6.18 -5.99 6.64
C PHE A 85 -6.71 -7.40 6.89
N GLU A 86 -5.81 -8.38 6.95
CA GLU A 86 -6.16 -9.80 7.10
C GLU A 86 -6.78 -10.12 8.46
N SER A 87 -6.19 -9.58 9.52
CA SER A 87 -6.59 -9.81 10.91
C SER A 87 -6.81 -8.47 11.61
N ILE A 88 -8.07 -8.01 11.62
CA ILE A 88 -8.53 -6.94 12.50
C ILE A 88 -9.54 -7.58 13.45
N GLU A 89 -9.38 -7.35 14.75
CA GLU A 89 -10.38 -7.69 15.77
C GLU A 89 -11.61 -6.74 15.74
#